data_AF-A0A534V5E1-F1
#
_entry.id   AF-A0A534V5E1-F1
#
_cell.length_a   1.000
_cell.length_b   1.000
_cell.length_c   1.000
_cell.angle_alpha   90.00
_cell.angle_beta   90.00
_cell.angle_gamma   90.00
#
_symmetry.space_group_name_H-M   'P 1'
#
loop_
_entity.id
_entity.type
_entity.pdbx_description
1 polymer ?
#
loop_
_entity_poly.entity_id
_entity_poly.type
_entity_poly.pdbx_seq_one_letter_code
_entity_poly.pdbx_strand_id
1 'polypeptide(L)'
;MKIDKGTSVAVVINRHWANLQGVRMFLRPEKDIGGADESHVVFARMLDSEDRNGLWIELNTAKHKENSTVKRFSFLIPWSQILSVVVGEDDFSPDIRDQARKIGFG
;
A
#
# COMPACT_ATOMS: atom_id res chain seq x y z
N MET A 1 7.38 14.31 9.63
CA MET A 1 6.01 14.08 10.15
C MET A 1 6.04 12.73 10.83
N LYS A 2 5.56 12.61 12.07
CA LYS A 2 5.51 11.33 12.78
C LYS A 2 4.12 10.74 12.64
N ILE A 3 4.02 9.54 12.08
CA ILE A 3 2.77 8.78 11.99
C ILE A 3 2.88 7.62 12.98
N ASP A 4 1.88 7.51 13.85
CA ASP A 4 1.87 6.47 14.87
C ASP A 4 1.81 5.06 14.25
N LYS A 5 2.45 4.12 14.92
CA LYS A 5 2.44 2.71 14.52
C LYS A 5 1.01 2.17 14.60
N GLY A 6 0.60 1.45 13.58
CA GLY A 6 -0.73 0.86 13.47
C GLY A 6 -1.76 1.80 12.84
N THR A 7 -1.44 3.07 12.57
CA THR A 7 -2.36 3.99 11.88
C THR A 7 -2.69 3.49 10.48
N SER A 8 -3.95 3.67 10.05
CA SER A 8 -4.39 3.29 8.70
C SER A 8 -3.84 4.30 7.70
N VAL A 9 -3.18 3.82 6.65
CA VAL A 9 -2.59 4.68 5.61
C VAL A 9 -2.97 4.19 4.22
N ALA A 10 -3.10 5.15 3.30
CA ALA A 10 -3.10 4.91 1.87
C ALA A 10 -1.85 5.57 1.28
N VAL A 11 -0.97 4.75 0.72
CA VAL A 11 0.30 5.21 0.13
C VAL A 11 0.14 5.19 -1.38
N VAL A 12 0.23 6.36 -2.00
CA VAL A 12 0.26 6.51 -3.45
C VAL A 12 1.71 6.39 -3.89
N ILE A 13 2.01 5.40 -4.72
CA ILE A 13 3.36 5.07 -5.18
C ILE A 13 3.46 5.12 -6.69
N ASN A 14 4.69 5.25 -7.19
CA ASN A 14 4.99 5.15 -8.62
C ASN A 14 4.64 3.76 -9.16
N ARG A 15 3.86 3.70 -10.24
CA ARG A 15 3.37 2.45 -10.84
C ARG A 15 4.48 1.62 -11.49
N HIS A 16 5.46 2.26 -12.12
CA HIS A 16 6.59 1.55 -12.73
C HIS A 16 7.38 0.77 -11.67
N TRP A 17 7.64 1.38 -10.52
CA TRP A 17 8.26 0.69 -9.39
C TRP A 17 7.39 -0.45 -8.83
N ALA A 18 6.09 -0.19 -8.67
CA ALA A 18 5.14 -1.20 -8.20
C ALA A 18 5.05 -2.44 -9.13
N ASN A 19 5.29 -2.25 -10.42
CA ASN A 19 5.29 -3.32 -11.43
C ASN A 19 6.64 -4.04 -11.59
N LEU A 20 7.72 -3.61 -10.91
CA LEU A 20 8.95 -4.40 -10.86
C LEU A 20 8.62 -5.80 -10.34
N GLN A 21 9.10 -6.84 -11.03
CA GLN A 21 8.68 -8.23 -10.79
C GLN A 21 8.76 -8.61 -9.29
N GLY A 22 9.87 -8.29 -8.63
CA GLY A 22 10.08 -8.60 -7.21
C GLY A 22 9.15 -7.84 -6.26
N VAL A 23 8.72 -6.63 -6.62
CA VAL A 23 7.76 -5.83 -5.84
C VAL A 23 6.33 -6.33 -6.09
N ARG A 24 5.98 -6.53 -7.36
CA ARG A 24 4.66 -6.95 -7.81
C ARG A 24 4.23 -8.30 -7.21
N MET A 25 5.17 -9.21 -6.97
CA MET A 25 4.90 -10.49 -6.28
C MET A 25 4.20 -10.33 -4.93
N PHE A 26 4.45 -9.23 -4.20
CA PHE A 26 3.87 -8.98 -2.88
C PHE A 26 2.62 -8.09 -2.92
N LEU A 27 2.54 -7.20 -3.91
CA LEU A 27 1.40 -6.29 -4.06
C LEU A 27 0.26 -6.93 -4.88
N ARG A 28 0.59 -7.57 -6.01
CA ARG A 28 -0.36 -8.14 -6.96
C ARG A 28 0.31 -9.17 -7.90
N PRO A 29 0.50 -10.43 -7.48
CA PRO A 29 1.28 -11.41 -8.26
C PRO A 29 0.63 -11.81 -9.59
N GLU A 30 -0.69 -11.76 -9.69
CA GLU A 30 -1.45 -12.34 -10.81
C GLU A 30 -1.43 -11.50 -12.09
N LYS A 31 -1.19 -10.18 -12.00
CA LYS A 31 -1.27 -9.28 -13.16
C LYS A 31 -0.55 -7.97 -12.94
N ASP A 32 -0.17 -7.35 -14.05
CA ASP A 32 0.28 -5.96 -14.09
C ASP A 32 -0.74 -5.03 -13.44
N ILE A 33 -0.19 -4.01 -12.77
CA ILE A 33 -0.95 -2.91 -12.21
C ILE A 33 -1.15 -1.90 -13.35
N GLY A 34 -2.38 -1.83 -13.88
CA GLY A 34 -2.82 -0.80 -14.83
C GLY A 34 -3.43 0.42 -14.12
N GLY A 35 -3.90 1.40 -14.92
CA GLY A 35 -4.57 2.60 -14.43
C GLY A 35 -4.46 3.82 -15.34
N ALA A 36 -5.27 4.83 -15.06
CA ALA A 36 -5.31 6.08 -15.83
C ALA A 36 -4.05 6.94 -15.62
N ASP A 37 -3.38 6.81 -14.47
CA ASP A 37 -2.15 7.53 -14.13
C ASP A 37 -0.97 6.57 -13.88
N GLU A 38 0.24 7.13 -13.78
CA GLU A 38 1.46 6.38 -13.42
C GLU A 38 1.58 6.16 -11.90
N SER A 39 0.45 5.87 -11.23
CA SER A 39 0.40 5.64 -9.80
C SER A 39 -0.27 4.33 -9.40
N HIS A 40 -0.03 3.89 -8.17
CA HIS A 40 -0.73 2.79 -7.53
C HIS A 40 -1.00 3.13 -6.07
N VAL A 41 -2.15 2.75 -5.52
CA VAL A 41 -2.52 3.01 -4.13
C VAL A 41 -2.43 1.73 -3.30
N VAL A 42 -1.64 1.79 -2.23
CA VAL A 42 -1.49 0.69 -1.25
C VAL A 42 -2.17 1.08 0.06
N PHE A 43 -3.22 0.35 0.43
CA PHE A 43 -3.85 0.47 1.74
C PHE A 43 -3.18 -0.48 2.73
N ALA A 44 -2.68 0.06 3.84
CA ALA A 44 -1.89 -0.70 4.80
C ALA A 44 -1.96 -0.11 6.21
N ARG A 45 -1.32 -0.78 7.19
CA ARG A 45 -1.05 -0.21 8.50
C ARG A 45 0.40 0.28 8.58
N MET A 46 0.59 1.43 9.22
CA MET A 46 1.91 1.99 9.49
C MET A 46 2.73 1.09 10.41
N LEU A 47 4.00 0.83 10.09
CA LEU A 47 4.95 0.16 10.98
C LEU A 47 6.01 1.12 11.51
N ASP A 48 6.61 1.91 10.61
CA ASP A 48 7.61 2.92 10.92
C ASP A 48 7.61 4.02 9.84
N SER A 49 7.49 5.28 10.28
CA SER A 49 7.51 6.47 9.42
C SER A 49 8.79 7.29 9.52
N GLU A 50 9.74 6.89 10.38
CA GLU A 50 10.96 7.64 10.69
C GLU A 50 12.21 7.02 10.04
N ASP A 51 12.09 5.87 9.35
CA ASP A 51 13.19 5.26 8.60
C ASP A 51 13.67 6.20 7.49
N ARG A 52 14.99 6.40 7.43
CA ARG A 52 15.63 7.34 6.50
C ARG A 52 15.48 6.93 5.04
N ASN A 53 15.21 5.65 4.77
CA ASN A 53 15.18 5.09 3.43
C ASN A 53 13.76 4.98 2.86
N GLY A 54 12.73 4.98 3.69
CA GLY A 54 11.36 4.83 3.23
C GLY A 54 10.33 4.67 4.33
N LEU A 55 9.13 4.31 3.91
CA LEU A 55 8.01 4.05 4.78
C LEU A 55 7.84 2.53 4.98
N TRP A 56 7.84 2.08 6.22
CA TRP A 56 7.50 0.70 6.55
C TRP A 56 6.00 0.54 6.76
N ILE A 57 5.40 -0.38 6.01
CA ILE A 57 3.98 -0.71 6.10
C ILE A 57 3.76 -2.21 6.30
N GLU A 58 2.60 -2.57 6.85
CA GLU A 58 2.14 -3.95 6.99
C GLU A 58 1.13 -4.29 5.88
N LEU A 59 1.45 -5.29 5.07
CA LEU A 59 0.56 -5.84 4.05
C LEU A 59 -0.30 -6.97 4.63
N ASN A 60 -1.44 -7.23 3.96
CA ASN A 60 -2.40 -8.28 4.30
C ASN A 60 -3.10 -8.15 5.67
N THR A 61 -3.02 -7.00 6.36
CA THR A 61 -3.65 -6.82 7.68
C THR A 61 -5.14 -7.19 7.70
N ALA A 62 -5.92 -6.72 6.71
CA ALA A 62 -7.36 -7.03 6.65
C ALA A 62 -7.62 -8.53 6.44
N LYS A 63 -6.93 -9.15 5.48
CA LYS A 63 -7.04 -10.59 5.19
C LYS A 63 -6.60 -11.45 6.37
N HIS A 64 -5.58 -11.01 7.13
CA HIS A 64 -5.12 -11.71 8.33
C HIS A 64 -6.11 -11.63 9.49
N LYS A 65 -6.83 -10.50 9.64
CA LYS A 65 -7.91 -10.37 10.63
C LYS A 65 -9.06 -11.33 10.34
N GLU A 66 -9.39 -11.52 9.06
CA GLU A 66 -10.43 -12.47 8.61
C GLU A 66 -9.95 -13.92 8.67
N ASN A 67 -8.68 -14.15 8.34
CA ASN A 67 -8.07 -15.47 8.30
C ASN A 67 -6.61 -15.41 8.80
N SER A 68 -6.38 -15.90 10.01
CA SER A 68 -5.06 -15.88 10.67
C SER A 68 -3.97 -16.70 9.97
N THR A 69 -4.35 -17.59 9.04
CA THR A 69 -3.38 -18.34 8.21
C THR A 69 -2.70 -17.47 7.14
N VAL A 70 -3.30 -16.34 6.77
CA VAL A 70 -2.71 -15.40 5.82
C VAL A 70 -1.53 -14.70 6.48
N LYS A 71 -0.33 -14.85 5.93
CA LYS A 71 0.87 -14.19 6.50
C LYS A 71 0.83 -12.68 6.27
N ARG A 72 1.20 -11.95 7.33
CA ARG A 72 1.50 -10.52 7.29
C ARG A 72 2.92 -10.31 6.79
N PHE A 73 3.13 -9.26 6.01
CA PHE A 73 4.45 -8.90 5.50
C PHE A 73 4.77 -7.47 5.90
N SER A 74 5.99 -7.26 6.39
CA SER A 74 6.56 -5.91 6.53
C SER A 74 7.18 -5.52 5.20
N PHE A 75 6.81 -4.37 4.68
CA PHE A 75 7.17 -3.91 3.35
C PHE A 75 7.67 -2.47 3.41
N LEU A 76 8.90 -2.25 2.92
CA LEU A 76 9.51 -0.93 2.82
C LEU A 76 9.19 -0.33 1.45
N ILE A 77 8.57 0.85 1.43
CA ILE A 77 8.42 1.66 0.22
C ILE A 77 9.46 2.78 0.28
N PRO A 78 10.43 2.83 -0.66
CA PRO A 78 11.43 3.89 -0.66
C PRO A 78 10.80 5.27 -0.83
N TRP A 79 11.35 6.29 -0.17
CA TRP A 79 10.82 7.66 -0.27
C TRP A 79 10.74 8.18 -1.72
N SER A 80 11.71 7.80 -2.56
CA SER A 80 11.75 8.17 -3.98
C SER A 80 10.60 7.59 -4.82
N GLN A 81 9.86 6.62 -4.29
CA GLN A 81 8.75 5.96 -4.97
C GLN A 81 7.39 6.39 -4.44
N ILE A 82 7.36 7.18 -3.36
CA ILE A 82 6.12 7.68 -2.74
C ILE A 82 5.75 9.01 -3.39
N LEU A 83 4.55 9.06 -3.95
CA LEU A 83 3.96 10.27 -4.52
C LEU A 83 3.12 11.02 -3.47
N SER A 84 2.44 10.29 -2.59
CA SER A 84 1.67 10.86 -1.49
C SER A 84 1.39 9.83 -0.39
N VAL A 85 1.18 10.30 0.84
CA VAL A 85 0.73 9.49 1.98
C VAL A 85 -0.53 10.12 2.54
N VAL A 86 -1.63 9.37 2.55
CA VAL A 86 -2.87 9.75 3.20
C VAL A 86 -2.97 9.01 4.52
N VAL A 87 -3.21 9.75 5.60
CA VAL A 87 -3.35 9.23 6.96
C VAL A 87 -4.82 9.27 7.34
N GLY A 88 -5.39 8.11 7.67
CA GLY A 88 -6.76 8.01 8.16
C GLY A 88 -6.76 7.87 9.68
N GLU A 89 -7.68 8.57 10.35
CA GLU A 89 -7.99 8.32 11.77
C GLU A 89 -8.57 6.91 11.97
N ASP A 90 -9.39 6.48 11.01
CA ASP A 90 -10.01 5.15 10.94
C ASP A 90 -9.58 4.36 9.70
N ASP A 91 -10.03 3.11 9.60
CA ASP A 91 -9.87 2.32 8.38
C ASP A 91 -10.64 2.95 7.21
N PHE A 92 -9.94 3.15 6.07
CA PHE A 92 -10.57 3.63 4.83
C PHE A 92 -11.78 2.78 4.44
N SER A 93 -12.88 3.43 4.06
CA SER A 93 -14.13 2.77 3.69
C SER A 93 -13.93 1.79 2.51
N PRO A 94 -14.74 0.73 2.42
CA PRO A 94 -14.71 -0.20 1.29
C PRO A 94 -14.85 0.51 -0.07
N ASP A 95 -15.70 1.54 -0.14
CA ASP A 95 -15.93 2.32 -1.37
C ASP A 95 -14.67 3.02 -1.86
N ILE A 96 -13.89 3.63 -0.96
CA ILE A 96 -12.60 4.27 -1.32
C ILE A 96 -11.61 3.21 -1.80
N ARG A 97 -11.55 2.06 -1.13
CA ARG A 97 -10.67 0.95 -1.51
C ARG A 97 -11.02 0.38 -2.87
N ASP A 98 -12.31 0.26 -3.19
CA ASP A 98 -12.78 -0.25 -4.46
C ASP A 98 -12.69 0.78 -5.59
N GLN A 99 -12.91 2.06 -5.32
CA GLN A 99 -12.64 3.13 -6.30
C GLN A 99 -11.15 3.20 -6.66
N ALA A 100 -10.25 3.16 -5.68
CA ALA A 100 -8.82 3.11 -5.94
C ALA A 100 -8.40 1.90 -6.78
N ARG A 101 -9.09 0.76 -6.63
CA ARG A 101 -8.91 -0.41 -7.52
C ARG A 101 -9.45 -0.16 -8.92
N LYS A 102 -10.57 0.56 -9.08
CA LYS A 102 -11.21 0.88 -10.37
C LYS A 102 -10.48 1.95 -11.17
N ILE A 103 -9.83 2.92 -10.53
CA ILE A 103 -8.97 3.93 -11.19
C ILE A 103 -7.74 3.26 -11.88
N GLY A 104 -7.52 1.96 -11.59
CA GLY A 104 -6.55 1.05 -12.19
C GLY A 104 -7.02 0.19 -13.37
N PHE A 105 -8.27 0.31 -13.85
CA PHE A 105 -8.81 -0.52 -14.93
C PHE A 105 -9.50 0.34 -15.99
N GLY A 106 -8.74 0.63 -17.04
CA GLY A 106 -9.23 0.85 -18.40
C GLY A 106 -8.63 -0.22 -19.29
#